data_AF-A0A966SUL5-F1
#
_entry.id   AF-A0A966SUL5-F1
#
_cell.length_a   1.000
_cell.length_b   1.000
_cell.length_c   1.000
_cell.angle_alpha   90.00
_cell.angle_beta   90.00
_cell.angle_gamma   90.00
#
_symmetry.space_group_name_H-M   'P 1'
#
loop_
_entity.id
_entity.type
_entity.pdbx_description
1 polymer ?
#
loop_
_entity_poly.entity_id
_entity_poly.type
_entity_poly.pdbx_seq_one_letter_code
_entity_poly.pdbx_strand_id
1 'polypeptide(L)'
;GLILWAAYTDADHSLAAATTPVLSISGTLDGNVTPAKIIAGRLLLPVSTRYISIEGGNHNQFGSYRFQANDGTPTISRTEQQRQVVDATVAFLDTLGAP
;
A
#
# COMPACT_ATOMS: atom_id res chain seq x y z
N GLY A 1 13.52 2.19 -6.24
CA GLY A 1 12.48 2.62 -5.28
C GLY A 1 11.97 1.42 -4.50
N LEU A 2 11.15 1.66 -3.49
CA LEU A 2 10.43 0.65 -2.70
C LEU A 2 8.93 0.84 -2.90
N ILE A 3 8.17 -0.25 -3.05
CA ILE A 3 6.72 -0.23 -3.14
C ILE A 3 6.16 -1.15 -2.05
N LEU A 4 5.26 -0.63 -1.23
CA LEU A 4 4.56 -1.34 -0.18
C LEU A 4 3.10 -1.55 -0.59
N TRP A 5 2.71 -2.79 -0.88
CA TRP A 5 1.32 -3.16 -1.16
C TRP A 5 0.71 -3.79 0.09
N ALA A 6 -0.32 -3.15 0.64
CA ALA A 6 -0.97 -3.57 1.88
C ALA A 6 0.05 -3.95 2.96
N ALA A 7 1.04 -3.09 3.15
CA ALA A 7 2.13 -3.26 4.11
C ALA A 7 2.44 -1.91 4.78
N TYR A 8 2.99 -1.99 5.98
CA TYR A 8 3.37 -0.84 6.80
C TYR A 8 4.67 -1.15 7.54
N THR A 9 5.38 -0.10 7.95
CA THR A 9 6.55 -0.22 8.84
C THR A 9 6.12 -0.04 10.30
N ASP A 10 6.81 -0.74 11.19
CA ASP A 10 6.71 -0.57 12.64
C ASP A 10 8.02 0.02 13.20
N ALA A 11 8.07 0.21 14.52
CA ALA A 11 9.18 0.89 15.17
C ALA A 11 10.53 0.18 14.98
N ASP A 12 10.53 -1.15 14.88
CA ASP A 12 11.74 -1.97 14.71
C ASP A 12 12.23 -1.94 13.24
N HIS A 13 11.38 -1.55 12.30
CA HIS A 13 11.65 -1.54 10.85
C HIS A 13 11.51 -0.13 10.24
N SER A 14 11.92 0.91 10.97
CA SER A 14 11.85 2.29 10.49
C SER A 14 12.76 2.52 9.28
N LEU A 15 12.20 3.15 8.24
CA LEU A 15 12.89 3.64 7.06
C LEU A 15 12.85 5.18 6.97
N ALA A 16 12.55 5.87 8.07
CA ALA A 16 12.39 7.34 8.07
C ALA A 16 13.61 8.10 7.53
N ALA A 17 14.81 7.56 7.74
CA ALA A 17 16.07 8.14 7.26
C ALA A 17 16.50 7.64 5.86
N ALA A 18 15.71 6.77 5.22
CA ALA A 18 16.05 6.27 3.89
C ALA A 18 15.88 7.37 2.83
N THR A 19 16.77 7.38 1.85
CA THR A 19 16.70 8.29 0.69
C THR A 19 16.01 7.63 -0.51
N THR A 20 15.75 6.32 -0.44
CA THR A 20 15.05 5.56 -1.48
C THR A 20 13.62 6.08 -1.64
N PRO A 21 13.16 6.43 -2.85
CA PRO A 21 11.76 6.77 -3.09
C PRO A 21 10.82 5.62 -2.69
N VAL A 22 9.74 5.94 -1.99
CA VAL A 22 8.77 4.95 -1.49
C VAL A 22 7.36 5.28 -1.99
N LEU A 23 6.65 4.26 -2.46
CA LEU A 23 5.20 4.27 -2.67
C LEU A 23 4.53 3.30 -1.69
N SER A 24 3.49 3.75 -0.99
CA SER A 24 2.63 2.92 -0.16
C SER A 24 1.21 2.89 -0.74
N ILE A 25 0.72 1.69 -1.07
CA ILE A 25 -0.63 1.44 -1.58
C ILE A 25 -1.37 0.58 -0.55
N SER A 26 -2.56 1.02 -0.13
CA SER A 26 -3.38 0.36 0.91
C SER A 26 -4.86 0.33 0.50
N GLY A 27 -5.64 -0.59 1.07
CA GLY A 27 -7.10 -0.62 0.92
C GLY A 27 -7.80 0.03 2.11
N THR A 28 -8.89 0.79 1.90
CA THR A 28 -9.61 1.45 3.00
C THR A 28 -10.38 0.48 3.89
N LEU A 29 -10.69 -0.72 3.38
CA LEU A 29 -11.36 -1.81 4.08
C LEU A 29 -10.42 -2.97 4.39
N ASP A 30 -9.10 -2.73 4.40
CA ASP A 30 -8.11 -3.73 4.81
C ASP A 30 -8.19 -3.98 6.32
N GLY A 31 -8.55 -5.20 6.71
CA GLY A 31 -8.68 -5.60 8.11
C GLY A 31 -7.35 -5.96 8.80
N ASN A 32 -6.27 -6.18 8.04
CA ASN A 32 -4.95 -6.56 8.55
C ASN A 32 -4.00 -5.37 8.61
N VAL A 33 -3.86 -4.67 7.49
CA VAL A 33 -3.11 -3.42 7.34
C VAL A 33 -4.10 -2.27 7.30
N THR A 34 -4.68 -2.01 8.47
CA THR A 34 -5.75 -1.03 8.63
C THR A 34 -5.27 0.39 8.29
N PRO A 35 -6.19 1.30 7.92
CA PRO A 35 -5.86 2.71 7.71
C PRO A 35 -5.14 3.34 8.92
N ALA A 36 -5.49 2.93 10.14
CA ALA A 36 -4.82 3.39 11.36
C ALA A 36 -3.34 2.96 11.42
N LYS A 37 -3.01 1.73 11.02
CA LYS A 37 -1.62 1.25 10.94
C LYS A 37 -0.82 2.01 9.88
N ILE A 38 -1.44 2.28 8.72
CA ILE A 38 -0.82 3.11 7.68
C ILE A 38 -0.53 4.52 8.18
N ILE A 39 -1.48 5.15 8.87
CA ILE A 39 -1.31 6.50 9.44
C ILE A 39 -0.18 6.51 10.48
N ALA A 40 -0.18 5.55 11.41
CA ALA A 40 0.87 5.44 12.43
C ALA A 40 2.26 5.21 11.82
N GLY A 41 2.35 4.41 10.76
CA GLY A 41 3.59 4.11 10.04
C GLY A 41 4.15 5.27 9.22
N ARG A 42 3.40 6.37 8.99
CA ARG A 42 3.89 7.50 8.17
C ARG A 42 5.16 8.14 8.71
N LEU A 43 5.30 8.20 10.03
CA LEU A 43 6.48 8.75 10.70
C LEU A 43 7.71 7.84 10.58
N LEU A 44 7.52 6.61 10.12
CA LEU A 44 8.54 5.57 10.01
C LEU A 44 8.96 5.31 8.56
N LEU A 45 8.51 6.16 7.64
CA LEU A 45 8.89 6.15 6.23
C LEU A 45 9.46 7.53 5.85
N PRO A 46 10.21 7.64 4.75
CA PRO A 46 10.70 8.93 4.29
C PRO A 46 9.56 9.93 4.12
N VAL A 47 9.78 11.21 4.46
CA VAL A 47 8.78 12.28 4.30
C VAL A 47 8.31 12.45 2.85
N SER A 48 9.11 12.01 1.87
CA SER A 48 8.80 12.00 0.44
C SER A 48 7.93 10.80 0.00
N THR A 49 7.53 9.92 0.92
CA THR A 49 6.71 8.74 0.60
C THR A 49 5.37 9.16 0.01
N ARG A 50 5.04 8.57 -1.13
CA ARG A 50 3.72 8.74 -1.77
C ARG A 50 2.76 7.72 -1.19
N TYR A 51 1.56 8.15 -0.82
CA TYR A 51 0.51 7.28 -0.28
C TYR A 51 -0.70 7.25 -1.21
N ILE A 52 -1.19 6.05 -1.51
CA ILE A 52 -2.42 5.82 -2.26
C ILE A 52 -3.31 4.89 -1.44
N SER A 53 -4.56 5.30 -1.25
CA SER A 53 -5.59 4.48 -0.61
C SER A 53 -6.64 4.12 -1.65
N ILE A 54 -6.87 2.82 -1.83
CA ILE A 54 -7.88 2.26 -2.73
C ILE A 54 -9.18 2.17 -1.94
N GLU A 55 -10.11 3.05 -2.29
CA GLU A 55 -11.43 3.09 -1.66
C GLU A 55 -12.20 1.78 -1.92
N GLY A 56 -12.72 1.17 -0.86
CA GLY A 56 -13.42 -0.10 -0.91
C GLY A 56 -12.52 -1.34 -1.05
N GLY A 57 -11.21 -1.16 -1.15
CA GLY A 57 -10.25 -2.27 -1.28
C GLY A 57 -9.93 -2.95 0.03
N ASN A 58 -9.57 -4.24 -0.01
CA ASN A 58 -9.24 -5.05 1.16
C ASN A 58 -7.85 -5.74 1.05
N HIS A 59 -7.44 -6.49 2.08
CA HIS A 59 -6.11 -7.13 2.10
C HIS A 59 -5.97 -8.21 1.02
N ASN A 60 -7.00 -9.06 0.90
CA ASN A 60 -6.98 -10.25 0.06
C ASN A 60 -6.69 -9.97 -1.42
N GLN A 61 -7.27 -8.88 -1.93
CA GLN A 61 -7.26 -8.59 -3.35
C GLN A 61 -5.86 -8.17 -3.86
N PHE A 62 -4.94 -7.76 -2.97
CA PHE A 62 -3.54 -7.50 -3.32
C PHE A 62 -2.77 -8.79 -3.69
N GLY A 63 -2.92 -9.86 -2.90
CA GLY A 63 -2.14 -11.10 -3.06
C GLY A 63 -2.85 -12.24 -3.80
N SER A 64 -4.12 -12.06 -4.17
CA SER A 64 -4.94 -13.07 -4.86
C SER A 64 -4.99 -14.44 -4.19
N TYR A 65 -5.12 -14.48 -2.87
CA TYR A 65 -5.26 -15.71 -2.08
C TYR A 65 -6.72 -15.96 -1.63
N ARG A 66 -7.00 -17.06 -0.94
CA ARG A 66 -8.34 -17.35 -0.39
C ARG A 66 -8.70 -16.37 0.72
N PHE A 67 -9.90 -15.81 0.68
CA PHE A 67 -10.41 -14.89 1.70
C PHE A 67 -10.30 -15.46 3.11
N GLN A 68 -9.82 -14.63 4.03
CA GLN A 68 -9.73 -14.88 5.47
C GLN A 68 -10.59 -13.87 6.23
N ALA A 69 -11.10 -14.25 7.41
CA ALA A 69 -12.07 -13.44 8.14
C ALA A 69 -11.54 -12.03 8.50
N ASN A 70 -10.23 -11.89 8.67
CA ASN A 70 -9.52 -10.66 9.00
C ASN A 70 -9.06 -9.85 7.77
N ASP A 71 -9.31 -10.27 6.54
CA ASP A 71 -8.90 -9.50 5.35
C ASP A 71 -9.71 -8.20 5.19
N GLY A 72 -10.89 -8.13 5.82
CA GLY A 72 -11.90 -7.09 5.62
C GLY A 72 -12.75 -7.32 4.37
N THR A 73 -14.03 -6.94 4.41
CA THR A 73 -14.97 -7.19 3.30
C THR A 73 -14.86 -6.06 2.27
N PRO A 74 -14.45 -6.35 1.02
CA PRO A 74 -14.27 -5.33 0.00
C PRO A 74 -15.62 -4.89 -0.59
N THR A 75 -15.70 -3.64 -1.05
CA THR A 75 -16.86 -3.11 -1.79
C THR A 75 -16.60 -2.94 -3.29
N ILE A 76 -15.36 -3.17 -3.73
CA ILE A 76 -14.96 -3.23 -5.14
C ILE A 76 -14.53 -4.64 -5.54
N SER A 77 -14.55 -4.90 -6.85
CA SER A 77 -14.10 -6.18 -7.40
C SER A 77 -12.58 -6.33 -7.31
N ARG A 78 -12.11 -7.58 -7.24
CA ARG A 78 -10.68 -7.93 -7.30
C ARG A 78 -9.99 -7.29 -8.50
N THR A 79 -10.60 -7.39 -9.68
CA THR A 79 -10.05 -6.84 -10.92
C THR A 79 -9.89 -5.33 -10.83
N GLU A 80 -10.87 -4.63 -10.26
CA GLU A 80 -10.80 -3.18 -10.11
C GLU A 80 -9.71 -2.76 -9.13
N GLN A 81 -9.61 -3.41 -7.97
CA GLN A 81 -8.53 -3.13 -7.02
C GLN A 81 -7.16 -3.40 -7.66
N GLN A 82 -6.99 -4.54 -8.30
CA GLN A 82 -5.72 -4.91 -8.94
C GLN A 82 -5.32 -3.95 -10.06
N ARG A 83 -6.29 -3.49 -10.86
CA ARG A 83 -6.06 -2.46 -11.88
C ARG A 83 -5.50 -1.18 -11.24
N GLN A 84 -6.12 -0.69 -10.17
CA GLN A 84 -5.62 0.51 -9.47
C GLN A 84 -4.23 0.32 -8.86
N VAL A 85 -3.95 -0.86 -8.28
CA VAL A 85 -2.60 -1.21 -7.78
C VAL A 85 -1.56 -1.18 -8.90
N VAL A 86 -1.88 -1.78 -10.05
CA VAL A 86 -0.97 -1.84 -11.22
C VAL A 86 -0.74 -0.44 -11.78
N ASP A 87 -1.80 0.34 -12.02
CA ASP A 87 -1.70 1.70 -12.57
C ASP A 87 -0.82 2.59 -11.68
N ALA A 88 -1.04 2.56 -10.37
CA ALA A 88 -0.24 3.29 -9.39
C ALA A 88 1.23 2.85 -9.37
N THR A 89 1.46 1.54 -9.47
CA THR A 89 2.81 0.94 -9.47
C THR A 89 3.57 1.36 -10.73
N VAL A 90 2.97 1.22 -11.91
CA VAL A 90 3.57 1.62 -13.19
C VAL A 90 3.88 3.12 -13.19
N ALA A 91 2.91 3.95 -12.79
CA ALA A 91 3.11 5.39 -12.71
C ALA A 91 4.25 5.79 -11.77
N PHE A 92 4.48 5.05 -10.68
CA PHE A 92 5.62 5.28 -9.81
C PHE A 92 6.93 4.82 -10.44
N LEU A 93 6.97 3.64 -11.08
CA LEU A 93 8.15 3.16 -11.78
C LEU A 93 8.60 4.12 -12.89
N ASP A 94 7.66 4.72 -13.62
CA ASP A 94 7.95 5.74 -14.64
C ASP A 94 8.65 6.97 -14.04
N THR A 95 8.31 7.37 -12.81
CA THR A 95 9.01 8.47 -12.11
C THR A 95 10.45 8.15 -11.71
N LEU A 96 10.81 6.87 -11.66
CA LEU A 96 12.17 6.43 -11.32
C LEU A 96 13.05 6.24 -12.57
N GLY A 97 12.44 6.08 -13.74
CA GLY A 97 13.13 5.87 -15.02
C GLY A 97 13.42 7.14 -15.81
N ALA A 98 12.99 8.32 -15.31
CA ALA A 98 13.33 9.59 -15.92
C ALA A 98 14.82 9.92 -15.68
N PRO A 99 15.57 10.34 -16.72
CA PRO A 99 17.00 10.66 -16.62
C PRO A 99 17.29 11.87 -15.73
#